data_AF-A0A3S9BG19-F1
#
_entry.id   AF-A0A3S9BG19-F1
#
_cell.length_a   1.000
_cell.length_b   1.000
_cell.length_c   1.000
_cell.angle_alpha   90.00
_cell.angle_beta   90.00
_cell.angle_gamma   90.00
#
_symmetry.space_group_name_H-M   'P 1'
#
loop_
_entity.id
_entity.type
_entity.pdbx_description
1 polymer ?
#
loop_
_entity_poly.entity_id
_entity_poly.type
_entity_poly.pdbx_seq_one_letter_code
_entity_poly.pdbx_strand_id
1 'polypeptide(L)'
;MLKATEEEIEEVREYFEWQAPDLEVSFMQKVYSEAILNTRHDVWDIHTNKDRWWVITGGTNLYSQEQFPNMDLALTFHIGLMLRIPRTEKQQEDDLRILPFGPVFEKMEEAGTAVTKAHNLSDYQAVGVRCREALLELIGVAQDAAMWTNTPPQRANFRAWTEVICNDLLPGDTNKERRGALKSALESAWTFSNWLTHSKSATWIDAEMAHSLIQHAIGMATSLIIRELRGVPWECPNCGSPHLEPGRGENTEAPGVLWERPQCADCGWAGRPVPILDLGDGQPIIAREGEETDECSIMTVPLRTILKPGNPSIEPLKNAETGPPEHVVYFAYGSNMSTARLRDRMPNCKPIGIATLPGHALRFHKRSVDESGKCNAFATGDENSVIGVLFSFDPTERAKLDKAEGVGSGYEHATVTVINDKGRRRKVLTYLATPNYIDDSLKPYSWYKDFVLAGGREHGLPPAYIAEYIQSVEAIEDFNKTRDKKQRATLLGGPGL
;
A
#
# COMPACT_ATOMS: atom_id res chain seq x y z
N MET A 1 -3.10 -15.10 27.11
CA MET A 1 -2.42 -13.81 26.82
C MET A 1 -1.30 -14.10 25.83
N LEU A 2 -1.29 -13.41 24.70
CA LEU A 2 -0.28 -13.61 23.66
C LEU A 2 0.90 -12.68 23.90
N LYS A 3 2.11 -13.17 23.65
CA LYS A 3 3.31 -12.31 23.64
C LYS A 3 3.27 -11.46 22.37
N ALA A 4 3.55 -10.17 22.51
CA ALA A 4 3.76 -9.25 21.39
C ALA A 4 5.16 -8.65 21.50
N THR A 5 5.76 -8.37 20.35
CA THR A 5 7.04 -7.67 20.23
C THR A 5 6.88 -6.18 20.54
N GLU A 6 7.96 -5.50 20.93
CA GLU A 6 7.94 -4.04 21.16
C GLU A 6 7.53 -3.28 19.88
N GLU A 7 7.88 -3.80 18.71
CA GLU A 7 7.53 -3.23 17.42
C GLU A 7 6.02 -3.33 17.13
N GLU A 8 5.40 -4.49 17.36
CA GLU A 8 3.95 -4.69 17.24
C GLU A 8 3.15 -3.79 18.21
N ILE A 9 3.63 -3.66 19.45
CA ILE A 9 3.02 -2.79 20.47
C ILE A 9 3.04 -1.33 20.01
N GLU A 10 4.17 -0.88 19.50
CA GLU A 10 4.36 0.51 19.08
C GLU A 10 3.56 0.83 17.80
N GLU A 11 3.48 -0.09 16.85
CA GLU A 11 2.67 0.09 15.63
C GLU A 11 1.18 0.29 15.96
N VAL A 12 0.64 -0.53 16.86
CA VAL A 12 -0.75 -0.43 17.32
C VAL A 12 -0.97 0.86 18.13
N ARG A 13 0.00 1.26 18.94
CA ARG A 13 -0.03 2.53 19.69
C ARG A 13 -0.08 3.74 18.77
N GLU A 14 0.84 3.82 17.82
CA GLU A 14 0.89 4.92 16.85
C GLU A 14 -0.39 5.01 16.04
N TYR A 15 -0.93 3.87 15.61
CA TYR A 15 -2.21 3.83 14.90
C TYR A 15 -3.36 4.35 15.78
N PHE A 16 -3.43 3.89 17.03
CA PHE A 16 -4.46 4.31 17.98
C PHE A 16 -4.38 5.81 18.24
N GLU A 17 -3.20 6.34 18.57
CA GLU A 17 -2.98 7.77 18.84
C GLU A 17 -3.21 8.64 17.60
N TRP A 18 -2.95 8.12 16.40
CA TRP A 18 -3.25 8.81 15.15
C TRP A 18 -4.75 8.96 14.90
N GLN A 19 -5.53 7.90 15.15
CA GLN A 19 -6.98 7.88 14.96
C GLN A 19 -7.75 8.48 16.14
N ALA A 20 -7.13 8.48 17.33
CA ALA A 20 -7.68 9.03 18.57
C ALA A 20 -6.69 9.95 19.29
N PRO A 21 -6.36 11.12 18.70
CA PRO A 21 -5.38 12.04 19.28
C PRO A 21 -5.86 12.69 20.60
N ASP A 22 -7.15 12.56 20.93
CA ASP A 22 -7.78 13.06 22.14
C ASP A 22 -7.84 12.04 23.30
N LEU A 23 -7.31 10.83 23.08
CA LEU A 23 -7.27 9.72 24.06
C LEU A 23 -5.81 9.33 24.35
N GLU A 24 -5.52 9.07 25.62
CA GLU A 24 -4.19 8.66 26.07
C GLU A 24 -4.21 7.19 26.48
N VAL A 25 -3.33 6.37 25.90
CA VAL A 25 -3.27 4.92 26.17
C VAL A 25 -2.58 4.63 27.49
N SER A 26 -3.33 4.14 28.48
CA SER A 26 -2.83 3.75 29.80
C SER A 26 -2.35 2.29 29.83
N PHE A 27 -2.98 1.42 29.04
CA PHE A 27 -2.66 0.00 28.95
C PHE A 27 -3.02 -0.55 27.57
N MET A 28 -2.22 -1.51 27.08
CA MET A 28 -2.54 -2.24 25.86
C MET A 28 -2.01 -3.67 25.91
N GLN A 29 -2.79 -4.61 25.37
CA GLN A 29 -2.42 -6.01 25.35
C GLN A 29 -3.01 -6.74 24.14
N LYS A 30 -2.19 -7.54 23.46
CA LYS A 30 -2.63 -8.50 22.45
C LYS A 30 -3.36 -9.67 23.13
N VAL A 31 -4.67 -9.77 22.89
CA VAL A 31 -5.55 -10.75 23.55
C VAL A 31 -5.84 -11.95 22.66
N TYR A 32 -5.87 -11.77 21.33
CA TYR A 32 -6.22 -12.82 20.37
C TYR A 32 -5.54 -12.60 19.01
N SER A 33 -5.47 -13.65 18.21
CA SER A 33 -4.82 -13.66 16.91
C SER A 33 -5.43 -14.76 16.05
N GLU A 34 -5.94 -14.42 14.87
CA GLU A 34 -6.57 -15.37 13.96
C GLU A 34 -6.20 -15.03 12.51
N ALA A 35 -5.94 -16.05 11.70
CA ALA A 35 -5.62 -15.88 10.28
C ALA A 35 -6.81 -16.29 9.42
N ILE A 36 -7.32 -15.36 8.60
CA ILE A 36 -8.47 -15.56 7.72
C ILE A 36 -8.10 -15.03 6.34
N LEU A 37 -8.31 -15.83 5.28
CA LEU A 37 -8.03 -15.46 3.89
C LEU A 37 -6.62 -14.87 3.69
N ASN A 38 -5.60 -15.56 4.20
CA ASN A 38 -4.19 -15.16 4.16
C ASN A 38 -3.83 -13.85 4.89
N THR A 39 -4.77 -13.25 5.62
CA THR A 39 -4.51 -12.06 6.45
C THR A 39 -4.60 -12.42 7.93
N ARG A 40 -3.55 -12.08 8.69
CA ARG A 40 -3.52 -12.25 10.14
C ARG A 40 -4.18 -11.04 10.80
N HIS A 41 -5.18 -11.31 11.64
CA HIS A 41 -5.90 -10.33 12.43
C HIS A 41 -5.53 -10.51 13.89
N ASP A 42 -4.80 -9.54 14.44
CA ASP A 42 -4.45 -9.50 15.85
C ASP A 42 -5.38 -8.56 16.58
N VAL A 43 -5.99 -9.05 17.66
CA VAL A 43 -6.91 -8.26 18.49
C VAL A 43 -6.22 -7.78 19.75
N TRP A 44 -6.32 -6.49 19.98
CA TRP A 44 -5.70 -5.77 21.07
C TRP A 44 -6.76 -5.15 21.96
N ASP A 45 -6.68 -5.40 23.27
CA ASP A 45 -7.43 -4.70 24.30
C ASP A 45 -6.65 -3.46 24.72
N ILE A 46 -7.22 -2.28 24.46
CA ILE A 46 -6.59 -0.99 24.77
C ILE A 46 -7.46 -0.24 25.78
N HIS A 47 -6.83 0.19 26.87
CA HIS A 47 -7.46 1.02 27.88
C HIS A 47 -6.89 2.43 27.76
N THR A 48 -7.78 3.42 27.81
CA THR A 48 -7.41 4.83 27.74
C THR A 48 -7.65 5.52 29.08
N ASN A 49 -7.42 6.82 29.11
CA ASN A 49 -7.82 7.70 30.22
C ASN A 49 -9.35 7.89 30.35
N LYS A 50 -10.16 7.48 29.36
CA LYS A 50 -11.62 7.67 29.36
C LYS A 50 -12.42 6.37 29.23
N ASP A 51 -11.94 5.44 28.41
CA ASP A 51 -12.73 4.32 27.89
C ASP A 51 -11.85 3.14 27.43
N ARG A 52 -12.47 2.11 26.85
CA ARG A 52 -11.82 0.88 26.39
C ARG A 52 -12.16 0.56 24.94
N TRP A 53 -11.19 0.03 24.22
CA TRP A 53 -11.25 -0.22 22.79
C TRP A 53 -10.69 -1.59 22.43
N TRP A 54 -11.23 -2.16 21.36
CA TRP A 54 -10.55 -3.19 20.58
C TRP A 54 -9.83 -2.53 19.42
N VAL A 55 -8.56 -2.87 19.21
CA VAL A 55 -7.87 -2.60 17.94
C VAL A 55 -7.61 -3.93 17.26
N ILE A 56 -8.02 -4.05 16.00
CA ILE A 56 -7.89 -5.28 15.22
C ILE A 56 -7.01 -4.96 14.01
N THR A 57 -5.89 -5.68 13.84
CA THR A 57 -4.96 -5.55 12.71
C THR A 57 -5.41 -6.38 11.49
N GLY A 58 -4.70 -6.28 10.35
CA GLY A 58 -5.13 -6.94 9.09
C GLY A 58 -6.03 -6.05 8.23
N GLY A 59 -5.83 -4.73 8.30
CA GLY A 59 -6.77 -3.70 7.88
C GLY A 59 -7.11 -2.77 9.05
N THR A 60 -6.06 -2.35 9.78
CA THR A 60 -6.13 -1.92 11.18
C THR A 60 -7.27 -0.94 11.45
N ASN A 61 -8.11 -1.22 12.45
CA ASN A 61 -9.22 -0.34 12.83
C ASN A 61 -9.57 -0.46 14.32
N LEU A 62 -10.32 0.51 14.87
CA LEU A 62 -10.68 0.59 16.29
C LEU A 62 -12.19 0.45 16.51
N TYR A 63 -12.55 -0.25 17.58
CA TYR A 63 -13.91 -0.57 17.95
C TYR A 63 -14.13 -0.29 19.44
N SER A 64 -15.07 0.59 19.79
CA SER A 64 -15.38 0.88 21.20
C SER A 64 -15.95 -0.37 21.87
N GLN A 65 -15.46 -0.71 23.07
CA GLN A 65 -16.01 -1.82 23.85
C GLN A 65 -17.42 -1.55 24.38
N GLU A 66 -17.85 -0.28 24.44
CA GLU A 66 -19.23 0.05 24.78
C GLU A 66 -20.20 -0.43 23.68
N GLN A 67 -19.77 -0.38 22.42
CA GLN A 67 -20.56 -0.81 21.26
C GLN A 67 -20.32 -2.28 20.91
N PHE A 68 -19.09 -2.73 21.07
CA PHE A 68 -18.67 -4.10 20.84
C PHE A 68 -18.22 -4.71 22.18
N PRO A 69 -19.18 -5.09 23.05
CA PRO A 69 -18.87 -5.59 24.39
C PRO A 69 -18.12 -6.92 24.37
N ASN A 70 -18.14 -7.62 23.23
CA ASN A 70 -17.40 -8.84 23.00
C ASN A 70 -16.40 -8.65 21.84
N MET A 71 -15.17 -9.12 22.06
CA MET A 71 -14.12 -9.29 21.07
C MET A 71 -14.59 -10.03 19.82
N ASP A 72 -15.32 -11.14 19.96
CA ASP A 72 -15.76 -11.96 18.81
C ASP A 72 -16.70 -11.18 17.89
N LEU A 73 -17.54 -10.32 18.47
CA LEU A 73 -18.44 -9.45 17.73
C LEU A 73 -17.66 -8.37 16.97
N ALA A 74 -16.65 -7.76 17.60
CA ALA A 74 -15.77 -6.80 16.96
C ALA A 74 -14.99 -7.42 15.80
N LEU A 75 -14.43 -8.62 16.01
CA LEU A 75 -13.65 -9.34 15.01
C LEU A 75 -14.51 -9.77 13.82
N THR A 76 -15.69 -10.34 14.07
CA THR A 76 -16.62 -10.73 13.00
C THR A 76 -17.03 -9.53 12.14
N PHE A 77 -17.33 -8.40 12.79
CA PHE A 77 -17.66 -7.16 12.07
C PHE A 77 -16.46 -6.61 11.29
N HIS A 78 -15.26 -6.62 11.88
CA HIS A 78 -14.02 -6.18 11.23
C HIS A 78 -13.74 -6.96 9.96
N ILE A 79 -13.79 -8.29 10.02
CA ILE A 79 -13.58 -9.15 8.86
C ILE A 79 -14.61 -8.84 7.77
N GLY A 80 -15.89 -8.73 8.14
CA GLY A 80 -16.96 -8.37 7.20
C GLY A 80 -16.76 -6.99 6.56
N LEU A 81 -16.22 -6.02 7.30
CA LEU A 81 -15.86 -4.69 6.79
C LEU A 81 -14.66 -4.77 5.84
N MET A 82 -13.60 -5.49 6.20
CA MET A 82 -12.40 -5.63 5.37
C MET A 82 -12.68 -6.33 4.04
N LEU A 83 -13.66 -7.24 4.00
CA LEU A 83 -14.13 -7.85 2.75
C LEU A 83 -14.87 -6.86 1.84
N ARG A 84 -15.42 -5.78 2.37
CA ARG A 84 -16.25 -4.79 1.65
C ARG A 84 -15.52 -3.52 1.25
N ILE A 85 -14.39 -3.22 1.88
CA ILE A 85 -13.55 -2.10 1.48
C ILE A 85 -12.90 -2.46 0.13
N PRO A 86 -13.03 -1.62 -0.92
CA PRO A 86 -12.34 -1.82 -2.17
C PRO A 86 -10.85 -1.94 -1.90
N ARG A 87 -10.29 -3.10 -2.20
CA ARG A 87 -8.86 -3.36 -2.14
C ARG A 87 -8.16 -2.30 -3.00
N THR A 88 -7.14 -1.64 -2.46
CA THR A 88 -6.31 -0.69 -3.23
C THR A 88 -5.80 -1.36 -4.51
N GLU A 89 -5.49 -0.61 -5.57
CA GLU A 89 -4.92 -1.17 -6.82
C GLU A 89 -3.78 -2.16 -6.56
N LYS A 90 -2.97 -1.91 -5.51
CA LYS A 90 -1.88 -2.77 -5.04
C LYS A 90 -2.30 -4.13 -4.46
N GLN A 91 -3.49 -4.22 -3.87
CA GLN A 91 -4.13 -5.46 -3.44
C GLN A 91 -4.98 -6.08 -4.56
N GLN A 92 -5.44 -5.28 -5.53
CA GLN A 92 -6.00 -5.79 -6.79
C GLN A 92 -4.94 -6.42 -7.69
N GLU A 93 -3.64 -6.09 -7.54
CA GLU A 93 -2.56 -6.74 -8.31
C GLU A 93 -2.47 -8.25 -8.03
N ASP A 94 -2.80 -8.68 -6.81
CA ASP A 94 -2.89 -10.11 -6.44
C ASP A 94 -4.20 -10.77 -6.93
N ASP A 95 -5.23 -9.97 -7.24
CA ASP A 95 -6.54 -10.40 -7.72
C ASP A 95 -6.70 -10.30 -9.25
N LEU A 96 -5.65 -9.90 -9.98
CA LEU A 96 -5.67 -9.91 -11.45
C LEU A 96 -5.65 -11.35 -11.94
N ARG A 97 -6.84 -11.91 -12.17
CA ARG A 97 -7.05 -13.13 -12.96
C ARG A 97 -6.38 -12.93 -14.30
N ILE A 98 -5.24 -13.60 -14.49
CA ILE A 98 -4.62 -13.70 -15.79
C ILE A 98 -5.56 -14.50 -16.66
N LEU A 99 -6.13 -13.84 -17.68
CA LEU A 99 -7.25 -14.26 -18.51
C LEU A 99 -7.45 -15.79 -18.73
N PRO A 100 -6.43 -16.61 -19.03
CA PRO A 100 -6.63 -18.06 -19.17
C PRO A 100 -6.94 -18.82 -17.86
N PHE A 101 -6.49 -18.35 -16.69
CA PHE A 101 -6.57 -19.10 -15.42
C PHE A 101 -7.79 -18.78 -14.55
N GLY A 102 -8.67 -17.85 -14.96
CA GLY A 102 -9.90 -17.51 -14.24
C GLY A 102 -10.70 -18.73 -13.77
N PRO A 103 -11.02 -19.68 -14.68
CA PRO A 103 -11.75 -20.91 -14.33
C PRO A 103 -11.04 -21.79 -13.28
N VAL A 104 -9.71 -21.79 -13.27
CA VAL A 104 -8.91 -22.56 -12.29
C VAL A 104 -9.10 -22.00 -10.88
N PHE A 105 -9.07 -20.67 -10.76
CA PHE A 105 -9.28 -20.00 -9.48
C PHE A 105 -10.73 -20.15 -8.99
N GLU A 106 -11.71 -20.09 -9.88
CA GLU A 106 -13.11 -20.38 -9.55
C GLU A 106 -13.28 -21.80 -9.01
N LYS A 107 -12.68 -22.81 -9.65
CA LYS A 107 -12.69 -24.20 -9.16
C LYS A 107 -12.02 -24.34 -7.79
N MET A 108 -10.94 -23.61 -7.56
CA MET A 108 -10.25 -23.60 -6.27
C MET A 108 -11.09 -22.95 -5.15
N GLU A 109 -11.85 -21.89 -5.48
CA GLU A 109 -12.80 -21.25 -4.57
C GLU A 109 -14.03 -22.13 -4.30
N GLU A 110 -14.56 -22.82 -5.31
CA GLU A 110 -15.61 -23.83 -5.17
C GLU A 110 -15.19 -24.95 -4.21
N ALA A 111 -13.94 -25.42 -4.32
CA ALA A 111 -13.37 -26.42 -3.42
C ALA A 111 -13.27 -25.89 -1.98
N GLY A 112 -12.84 -24.64 -1.78
CA GLY A 112 -12.78 -24.01 -0.46
C GLY A 112 -14.17 -23.83 0.17
N THR A 113 -15.14 -23.36 -0.62
CA THR A 113 -16.53 -23.25 -0.20
C THR A 113 -17.11 -24.61 0.22
N ALA A 114 -16.72 -25.69 -0.48
CA ALA A 114 -17.12 -27.03 -0.13
C ALA A 114 -16.52 -27.52 1.19
N VAL A 115 -15.26 -27.16 1.51
CA VAL A 115 -14.64 -27.44 2.82
C VAL A 115 -15.46 -26.80 3.95
N THR A 116 -15.80 -25.52 3.80
CA THR A 116 -16.56 -24.77 4.83
C THR A 116 -17.95 -25.36 5.09
N LYS A 117 -18.57 -25.96 4.07
CA LYS A 117 -19.91 -26.57 4.15
C LYS A 117 -19.90 -28.05 4.52
N ALA A 118 -18.73 -28.68 4.64
CA ALA A 118 -18.63 -30.13 4.83
C ALA A 118 -18.85 -30.53 6.29
N HIS A 119 -19.78 -31.46 6.53
CA HIS A 119 -20.12 -31.93 7.88
C HIS A 119 -20.06 -33.46 8.04
N ASN A 120 -19.93 -34.20 6.94
CA ASN A 120 -19.92 -35.66 6.96
C ASN A 120 -18.94 -36.24 5.93
N LEU A 121 -18.78 -37.56 5.96
CA LEU A 121 -17.86 -38.29 5.09
C LEU A 121 -18.11 -38.06 3.60
N SER A 122 -19.37 -38.04 3.15
CA SER A 122 -19.69 -37.79 1.73
C SER A 122 -19.31 -36.37 1.31
N ASP A 123 -19.43 -35.39 2.21
CA ASP A 123 -19.02 -34.03 1.91
C ASP A 123 -17.50 -33.93 1.78
N TYR A 124 -16.73 -34.59 2.66
CA TYR A 124 -15.26 -34.62 2.57
C TYR A 124 -14.79 -35.30 1.28
N GLN A 125 -15.44 -36.38 0.87
CA GLN A 125 -15.17 -37.02 -0.43
C GLN A 125 -15.47 -36.07 -1.60
N ALA A 126 -16.55 -35.31 -1.52
CA ALA A 126 -16.92 -34.32 -2.53
C ALA A 126 -15.92 -33.15 -2.61
N VAL A 127 -15.29 -32.76 -1.50
CA VAL A 127 -14.14 -31.84 -1.52
C VAL A 127 -12.99 -32.44 -2.33
N GLY A 128 -12.67 -33.72 -2.10
CA GLY A 128 -11.64 -34.42 -2.88
C GLY A 128 -11.91 -34.41 -4.39
N VAL A 129 -13.18 -34.59 -4.81
CA VAL A 129 -13.58 -34.49 -6.23
C VAL A 129 -13.31 -33.09 -6.78
N ARG A 130 -13.79 -32.04 -6.10
CA ARG A 130 -13.58 -30.64 -6.53
C ARG A 130 -12.10 -30.26 -6.61
N CYS A 131 -11.29 -30.76 -5.66
CA CYS A 131 -9.85 -30.54 -5.69
C CYS A 131 -9.19 -31.16 -6.93
N ARG A 132 -9.62 -32.36 -7.34
CA ARG A 132 -9.13 -33.00 -8.57
C ARG A 132 -9.58 -32.25 -9.82
N GLU A 133 -10.82 -31.75 -9.84
CA GLU A 133 -11.33 -30.95 -10.93
C GLU A 133 -10.52 -29.66 -11.10
N ALA A 134 -10.18 -28.95 -10.01
CA ALA A 134 -9.33 -27.78 -10.06
C ALA A 134 -7.93 -28.07 -10.65
N LEU A 135 -7.31 -29.20 -10.28
CA LEU A 135 -6.03 -29.63 -10.82
C LEU A 135 -6.12 -30.01 -12.31
N LEU A 136 -7.23 -30.62 -12.75
CA LEU A 136 -7.47 -30.91 -14.16
C LEU A 136 -7.72 -29.63 -14.96
N GLU A 137 -8.45 -28.67 -14.39
CA GLU A 137 -8.70 -27.36 -15.01
C GLU A 137 -7.37 -26.62 -15.22
N LEU A 138 -6.48 -26.61 -14.23
CA LEU A 138 -5.13 -26.05 -14.35
C LEU A 138 -4.39 -26.64 -15.56
N ILE A 139 -4.40 -27.96 -15.69
CA ILE A 139 -3.73 -28.65 -16.79
C ILE A 139 -4.43 -28.38 -18.12
N GLY A 140 -5.76 -28.32 -18.15
CA GLY A 140 -6.55 -28.00 -19.34
C GLY A 140 -6.22 -26.60 -19.86
N VAL A 141 -6.22 -25.61 -18.98
CA VAL A 141 -5.82 -24.24 -19.29
C VAL A 141 -4.37 -24.19 -19.79
N ALA A 142 -3.44 -24.89 -19.12
CA ALA A 142 -2.05 -24.93 -19.56
C ALA A 142 -1.92 -25.55 -20.96
N GLN A 143 -2.61 -26.66 -21.24
CA GLN A 143 -2.62 -27.32 -22.55
C GLN A 143 -3.13 -26.41 -23.67
N ASP A 144 -4.13 -25.58 -23.38
CA ASP A 144 -4.72 -24.68 -24.37
C ASP A 144 -3.88 -23.40 -24.57
N ALA A 145 -3.08 -23.04 -23.56
CA ALA A 145 -2.26 -21.85 -23.60
C ALA A 145 -0.98 -22.00 -24.45
N ALA A 146 -0.43 -23.21 -24.58
CA ALA A 146 0.81 -23.45 -25.33
C ALA A 146 0.94 -24.87 -25.87
N MET A 147 1.79 -25.04 -26.91
CA MET A 147 2.21 -26.35 -27.39
C MET A 147 3.44 -26.85 -26.63
N TRP A 148 3.24 -27.79 -25.70
CA TRP A 148 4.30 -28.32 -24.84
C TRP A 148 5.06 -29.53 -25.39
N THR A 149 4.45 -30.29 -26.31
CA THR A 149 5.05 -31.50 -26.88
C THR A 149 4.40 -31.86 -28.22
N ASN A 150 5.18 -32.49 -29.10
CA ASN A 150 4.70 -33.00 -30.38
C ASN A 150 3.95 -34.34 -30.25
N THR A 151 4.08 -35.02 -29.10
CA THR A 151 3.41 -36.30 -28.82
C THR A 151 2.61 -36.18 -27.51
N PRO A 152 1.46 -35.51 -27.54
CA PRO A 152 0.70 -35.23 -26.33
C PRO A 152 0.12 -36.51 -25.70
N PRO A 153 0.18 -36.67 -24.37
CA PRO A 153 -0.53 -37.74 -23.68
C PRO A 153 -2.05 -37.50 -23.72
N GLN A 154 -2.84 -38.48 -23.25
CA GLN A 154 -4.29 -38.31 -23.11
C GLN A 154 -4.62 -37.06 -22.28
N ARG A 155 -5.57 -36.25 -22.75
CA ARG A 155 -5.86 -34.92 -22.18
C ARG A 155 -6.15 -34.94 -20.68
N ALA A 156 -6.88 -35.95 -20.21
CA ALA A 156 -7.23 -36.14 -18.80
C ALA A 156 -6.11 -36.78 -17.94
N ASN A 157 -4.96 -37.15 -18.53
CA ASN A 157 -3.86 -37.78 -17.80
C ASN A 157 -3.01 -36.72 -17.09
N PHE A 158 -3.49 -36.29 -15.91
CA PHE A 158 -2.85 -35.26 -15.09
C PHE A 158 -1.36 -35.51 -14.89
N ARG A 159 -0.96 -36.72 -14.44
CA ARG A 159 0.44 -37.03 -14.12
C ARG A 159 1.36 -36.92 -15.33
N ALA A 160 0.94 -37.45 -16.48
CA ALA A 160 1.74 -37.37 -17.70
C ALA A 160 1.89 -35.92 -18.17
N TRP A 161 0.83 -35.11 -18.07
CA TRP A 161 0.89 -33.70 -18.41
C TRP A 161 1.74 -32.88 -17.44
N THR A 162 1.66 -33.15 -16.14
CA THR A 162 2.53 -32.55 -15.12
C THR A 162 4.00 -32.79 -15.45
N GLU A 163 4.36 -34.03 -15.84
CA GLU A 163 5.72 -34.35 -16.28
C GLU A 163 6.14 -33.52 -17.50
N VAL A 164 5.33 -33.48 -18.55
CA VAL A 164 5.62 -32.72 -19.78
C VAL A 164 5.79 -31.24 -19.49
N ILE A 165 4.78 -30.61 -18.87
CA ILE A 165 4.76 -29.16 -18.61
C ILE A 165 5.90 -28.76 -17.68
N CYS A 166 6.14 -29.49 -16.59
CA CYS A 166 7.20 -29.12 -15.64
C CYS A 166 8.61 -29.29 -16.24
N ASN A 167 8.82 -30.23 -17.16
CA ASN A 167 10.10 -30.40 -17.85
C ASN A 167 10.35 -29.27 -18.87
N ASP A 168 9.29 -28.78 -19.52
CA ASP A 168 9.38 -27.70 -20.49
C ASP A 168 9.55 -26.33 -19.82
N LEU A 169 8.77 -26.03 -18.76
CA LEU A 169 8.88 -24.79 -17.97
C LEU A 169 10.26 -24.60 -17.31
N LEU A 170 10.89 -25.71 -16.93
CA LEU A 170 12.12 -25.73 -16.15
C LEU A 170 13.13 -26.67 -16.81
N PRO A 171 13.67 -26.33 -17.99
CA PRO A 171 14.58 -27.21 -18.70
C PRO A 171 15.98 -27.21 -18.05
N GLY A 172 16.74 -28.25 -18.36
CA GLY A 172 18.15 -28.39 -17.94
C GLY A 172 18.35 -28.85 -16.49
N ASP A 173 19.63 -29.11 -16.17
CA ASP A 173 20.04 -29.67 -14.87
C ASP A 173 20.07 -28.62 -13.75
N THR A 174 20.34 -27.36 -14.09
CA THR A 174 20.35 -26.24 -13.12
C THR A 174 18.99 -26.01 -12.46
N ASN A 175 17.90 -26.43 -13.11
CA ASN A 175 16.54 -26.31 -12.60
C ASN A 175 16.01 -27.60 -11.93
N LYS A 176 16.86 -28.62 -11.74
CA LYS A 176 16.45 -29.93 -11.19
C LYS A 176 15.68 -29.81 -9.87
N GLU A 177 16.18 -29.02 -8.92
CA GLU A 177 15.54 -28.86 -7.60
C GLU A 177 14.20 -28.12 -7.69
N ARG A 178 14.14 -27.04 -8.48
CA ARG A 178 12.90 -26.27 -8.71
C ARG A 178 11.83 -27.15 -9.37
N ARG A 179 12.24 -27.92 -10.38
CA ARG A 179 11.37 -28.85 -11.10
C ARG A 179 10.90 -29.98 -10.20
N GLY A 180 11.78 -30.51 -9.34
CA GLY A 180 11.44 -31.49 -8.32
C GLY A 180 10.37 -30.98 -7.37
N ALA A 181 10.56 -29.78 -6.80
CA ALA A 181 9.61 -29.18 -5.88
C ALA A 181 8.21 -28.99 -6.50
N LEU A 182 8.13 -28.46 -7.72
CA LEU A 182 6.87 -28.26 -8.43
C LEU A 182 6.15 -29.60 -8.70
N LYS A 183 6.88 -30.59 -9.23
CA LYS A 183 6.31 -31.92 -9.51
C LYS A 183 5.82 -32.59 -8.23
N SER A 184 6.61 -32.53 -7.16
CA SER A 184 6.23 -33.08 -5.86
C SER A 184 4.97 -32.41 -5.31
N ALA A 185 4.85 -31.09 -5.40
CA ALA A 185 3.64 -30.39 -4.95
C ALA A 185 2.38 -30.83 -5.72
N LEU A 186 2.45 -30.85 -7.06
CA LEU A 186 1.34 -31.27 -7.93
C LEU A 186 0.97 -32.74 -7.72
N GLU A 187 1.97 -33.62 -7.59
CA GLU A 187 1.78 -35.05 -7.39
C GLU A 187 1.20 -35.38 -6.00
N SER A 188 1.68 -34.68 -4.96
CA SER A 188 1.13 -34.79 -3.61
C SER A 188 -0.31 -34.32 -3.56
N ALA A 189 -0.63 -33.17 -4.15
CA ALA A 189 -1.99 -32.65 -4.23
C ALA A 189 -2.91 -33.64 -4.96
N TRP A 190 -2.51 -34.10 -6.15
CA TRP A 190 -3.29 -35.08 -6.93
C TRP A 190 -3.52 -36.38 -6.18
N THR A 191 -2.47 -36.96 -5.61
CA THR A 191 -2.55 -38.24 -4.90
C THR A 191 -3.40 -38.14 -3.64
N PHE A 192 -3.25 -37.05 -2.89
CA PHE A 192 -4.01 -36.83 -1.67
C PHE A 192 -5.49 -36.57 -1.96
N SER A 193 -5.83 -35.74 -2.96
CA SER A 193 -7.22 -35.52 -3.37
C SER A 193 -7.88 -36.80 -3.90
N ASN A 194 -7.15 -37.64 -4.65
CA ASN A 194 -7.64 -38.96 -5.07
C ASN A 194 -7.97 -39.88 -3.89
N TRP A 195 -7.08 -39.94 -2.91
CA TRP A 195 -7.31 -40.72 -1.71
C TRP A 195 -8.55 -40.21 -0.96
N LEU A 196 -8.68 -38.89 -0.79
CA LEU A 196 -9.81 -38.27 -0.10
C LEU A 196 -11.14 -38.63 -0.77
N THR A 197 -11.21 -38.59 -2.11
CA THR A 197 -12.42 -38.97 -2.87
C THR A 197 -12.92 -40.40 -2.56
N HIS A 198 -12.02 -41.32 -2.19
CA HIS A 198 -12.36 -42.74 -1.98
C HIS A 198 -12.23 -43.19 -0.53
N SER A 199 -11.78 -42.31 0.37
CA SER A 199 -11.53 -42.63 1.76
C SER A 199 -12.84 -42.93 2.50
N LYS A 200 -12.83 -44.00 3.31
CA LYS A 200 -13.98 -44.39 4.16
C LYS A 200 -13.91 -43.83 5.57
N SER A 201 -12.81 -43.16 5.90
CA SER A 201 -12.49 -42.67 7.25
C SER A 201 -11.97 -41.23 7.22
N ALA A 202 -12.25 -40.49 6.15
CA ALA A 202 -11.84 -39.10 6.04
C ALA A 202 -12.55 -38.22 7.06
N THR A 203 -11.83 -37.19 7.47
CA THR A 203 -12.25 -36.18 8.44
C THR A 203 -12.19 -34.79 7.82
N TRP A 204 -12.69 -33.79 8.55
CA TRP A 204 -12.59 -32.40 8.12
C TRP A 204 -11.14 -31.94 7.91
N ILE A 205 -10.21 -32.41 8.76
CA ILE A 205 -8.77 -32.10 8.63
C ILE A 205 -8.23 -32.57 7.27
N ASP A 206 -8.68 -33.74 6.81
CA ASP A 206 -8.28 -34.25 5.50
C ASP A 206 -8.84 -33.39 4.36
N ALA A 207 -10.07 -32.88 4.49
CA ALA A 207 -10.67 -31.98 3.51
C ALA A 207 -9.94 -30.61 3.45
N GLU A 208 -9.63 -30.03 4.59
CA GLU A 208 -8.84 -28.79 4.71
C GLU A 208 -7.42 -28.97 4.15
N MET A 209 -6.76 -30.10 4.45
CA MET A 209 -5.43 -30.40 3.94
C MET A 209 -5.42 -30.59 2.42
N ALA A 210 -6.44 -31.25 1.86
CA ALA A 210 -6.58 -31.38 0.41
C ALA A 210 -6.73 -30.01 -0.28
N HIS A 211 -7.53 -29.11 0.31
CA HIS A 211 -7.70 -27.75 -0.21
C HIS A 211 -6.40 -26.94 -0.12
N SER A 212 -5.69 -27.00 1.00
CA SER A 212 -4.41 -26.31 1.18
C SER A 212 -3.34 -26.81 0.19
N LEU A 213 -3.28 -28.13 -0.05
CA LEU A 213 -2.34 -28.73 -1.00
C LEU A 213 -2.59 -28.26 -2.42
N ILE A 214 -3.86 -28.20 -2.87
CA ILE A 214 -4.15 -27.70 -4.22
C ILE A 214 -3.84 -26.21 -4.34
N GLN A 215 -4.13 -25.39 -3.33
CA GLN A 215 -3.83 -23.95 -3.38
C GLN A 215 -2.33 -23.71 -3.58
N HIS A 216 -1.52 -24.43 -2.81
CA HIS A 216 -0.07 -24.35 -2.94
C HIS A 216 0.42 -24.83 -4.31
N ALA A 217 -0.03 -26.01 -4.76
CA ALA A 217 0.42 -26.60 -6.03
C ALA A 217 -0.03 -25.77 -7.25
N ILE A 218 -1.28 -25.33 -7.28
CA ILE A 218 -1.83 -24.46 -8.33
C ILE A 218 -1.11 -23.12 -8.32
N GLY A 219 -0.90 -22.48 -7.16
CA GLY A 219 -0.20 -21.20 -7.07
C GLY A 219 1.23 -21.26 -7.65
N MET A 220 1.99 -22.31 -7.31
CA MET A 220 3.33 -22.53 -7.86
C MET A 220 3.32 -22.76 -9.38
N ALA A 221 2.43 -23.64 -9.86
CA ALA A 221 2.34 -23.98 -11.28
C ALA A 221 1.90 -22.79 -12.12
N THR A 222 0.84 -22.12 -11.72
CA THR A 222 0.28 -20.95 -12.40
C THR A 222 1.35 -19.86 -12.53
N SER A 223 2.08 -19.54 -11.45
CA SER A 223 3.16 -18.54 -11.47
C SER A 223 4.23 -18.83 -12.55
N LEU A 224 4.62 -20.10 -12.70
CA LEU A 224 5.63 -20.51 -13.68
C LEU A 224 5.07 -20.58 -15.10
N ILE A 225 3.84 -21.07 -15.28
CA ILE A 225 3.19 -21.10 -16.59
C ILE A 225 2.97 -19.68 -17.10
N ILE A 226 2.51 -18.78 -16.25
CA ILE A 226 2.34 -17.35 -16.57
C ILE A 226 3.66 -16.73 -17.01
N ARG A 227 4.75 -17.00 -16.28
CA ARG A 227 6.07 -16.50 -16.62
C ARG A 227 6.48 -16.91 -18.04
N GLU A 228 6.24 -18.18 -18.39
CA GLU A 228 6.53 -18.72 -19.73
C GLU A 228 5.64 -18.10 -20.81
N LEU A 229 4.32 -18.01 -20.56
CA LEU A 229 3.37 -17.38 -21.48
C LEU A 229 3.68 -15.89 -21.71
N ARG A 230 4.24 -15.22 -20.70
CA ARG A 230 4.72 -13.83 -20.79
C ARG A 230 6.10 -13.70 -21.42
N GLY A 231 6.77 -14.81 -21.72
CA GLY A 231 8.12 -14.83 -22.28
C GLY A 231 9.15 -14.13 -21.40
N VAL A 232 8.98 -14.19 -20.07
CA VAL A 232 9.87 -13.51 -19.13
C VAL A 232 11.16 -14.33 -19.00
N PRO A 233 12.32 -13.78 -19.38
CA PRO A 233 13.58 -14.51 -19.27
C PRO A 233 14.02 -14.67 -17.81
N TRP A 234 15.02 -15.53 -17.55
CA TRP A 234 15.54 -15.73 -16.17
C TRP A 234 16.39 -14.55 -15.71
N GLU A 235 17.03 -13.90 -16.66
CA GLU A 235 17.88 -12.72 -16.50
C GLU A 235 17.60 -11.79 -17.68
N CYS A 236 17.83 -10.50 -17.49
CA CYS A 236 17.70 -9.50 -18.52
C CYS A 236 18.60 -9.88 -19.72
N PRO A 237 18.05 -10.04 -20.94
CA PRO A 237 18.84 -10.38 -22.12
C PRO A 237 19.88 -9.31 -22.48
N ASN A 238 19.68 -8.08 -22.01
CA ASN A 238 20.55 -6.95 -22.31
C ASN A 238 21.72 -6.81 -21.33
N CYS A 239 21.48 -6.95 -20.01
CA CYS A 239 22.51 -6.71 -18.99
C CYS A 239 22.82 -7.91 -18.09
N GLY A 240 22.12 -9.04 -18.24
CA GLY A 240 22.28 -10.23 -17.39
C GLY A 240 21.74 -10.06 -15.96
N SER A 241 21.07 -8.93 -15.64
CA SER A 241 20.50 -8.73 -14.31
C SER A 241 19.29 -9.62 -14.07
N PRO A 242 19.15 -10.26 -12.89
CA PRO A 242 17.93 -10.97 -12.50
C PRO A 242 16.76 -10.03 -12.15
N HIS A 243 16.97 -8.71 -12.14
CA HIS A 243 16.00 -7.72 -11.66
C HIS A 243 14.98 -7.35 -12.76
N LEU A 244 14.04 -8.26 -12.98
CA LEU A 244 12.92 -8.10 -13.92
C LEU A 244 11.61 -7.85 -13.15
N GLU A 245 10.95 -6.75 -13.46
CA GLU A 245 9.68 -6.33 -12.86
C GLU A 245 8.57 -6.21 -13.92
N PRO A 246 7.30 -6.44 -13.57
CA PRO A 246 6.19 -6.24 -14.50
C PRO A 246 5.93 -4.74 -14.75
N GLY A 247 5.96 -4.32 -16.01
CA GLY A 247 5.52 -3.00 -16.46
C GLY A 247 4.17 -3.07 -17.15
N ARG A 248 3.18 -2.30 -16.67
CA ARG A 248 1.81 -2.29 -17.19
C ARG A 248 1.54 -1.10 -18.11
N GLY A 249 0.57 -1.27 -18.99
CA GLY A 249 0.06 -0.20 -19.83
C GLY A 249 -1.22 -0.60 -20.53
N GLU A 250 -1.97 0.40 -20.99
CA GLU A 250 -3.11 0.19 -21.88
C GLU A 250 -2.65 0.34 -23.32
N ASN A 251 -3.13 -0.54 -24.19
CA ASN A 251 -2.94 -0.39 -25.62
C ASN A 251 -4.01 0.58 -26.15
N THR A 252 -3.57 1.67 -26.79
CA THR A 252 -4.44 2.62 -27.48
C THR A 252 -5.35 1.97 -28.53
N GLU A 253 -4.96 0.82 -29.08
CA GLU A 253 -5.73 0.08 -30.09
C GLU A 253 -6.81 -0.86 -29.51
N ALA A 254 -6.76 -1.16 -28.21
CA ALA A 254 -7.73 -2.02 -27.52
C ALA A 254 -8.09 -1.43 -26.14
N PRO A 255 -8.94 -0.37 -26.10
CA PRO A 255 -9.37 0.26 -24.86
C PRO A 255 -10.08 -0.76 -23.96
N GLY A 256 -9.73 -0.81 -22.67
CA GLY A 256 -10.34 -1.74 -21.70
C GLY A 256 -9.63 -3.09 -21.53
N VAL A 257 -8.58 -3.36 -22.31
CA VAL A 257 -7.70 -4.52 -22.10
C VAL A 257 -6.38 -4.06 -21.51
N LEU A 258 -6.05 -4.54 -20.31
CA LEU A 258 -4.81 -4.18 -19.63
C LEU A 258 -3.68 -5.11 -20.09
N TRP A 259 -2.53 -4.54 -20.44
CA TRP A 259 -1.36 -5.28 -20.92
C TRP A 259 -0.21 -5.21 -19.92
N GLU A 260 0.56 -6.28 -19.83
CA GLU A 260 1.75 -6.38 -18.99
C GLU A 260 2.95 -6.90 -19.77
N ARG A 261 4.14 -6.35 -19.52
CA ARG A 261 5.42 -6.78 -20.11
C ARG A 261 6.49 -6.83 -19.03
N PRO A 262 7.48 -7.74 -19.11
CA PRO A 262 8.63 -7.67 -18.21
C PRO A 262 9.50 -6.46 -18.56
N GLN A 263 10.04 -5.80 -17.54
CA GLN A 263 10.98 -4.69 -17.63
C GLN A 263 12.18 -4.93 -16.73
N CYS A 264 13.38 -4.66 -17.22
CA CYS A 264 14.58 -4.69 -16.38
C CYS A 264 14.73 -3.36 -15.65
N ALA A 265 14.67 -3.40 -14.31
CA ALA A 265 14.84 -2.21 -13.48
C ALA A 265 16.22 -1.56 -13.66
N ASP A 266 17.25 -2.35 -13.98
CA ASP A 266 18.63 -1.87 -14.02
C ASP A 266 19.04 -1.26 -15.37
N CYS A 267 18.41 -1.68 -16.48
CA CYS A 267 18.79 -1.18 -17.82
C CYS A 267 17.63 -0.74 -18.71
N GLY A 268 16.39 -0.83 -18.22
CA GLY A 268 15.19 -0.42 -18.95
C GLY A 268 14.81 -1.33 -20.12
N TRP A 269 15.42 -2.52 -20.26
CA TRP A 269 14.98 -3.51 -21.25
C TRP A 269 13.50 -3.82 -21.03
N ALA A 270 12.70 -3.81 -22.09
CA ALA A 270 11.27 -4.14 -22.04
C ALA A 270 10.98 -5.31 -22.97
N GLY A 271 10.35 -6.35 -22.43
CA GLY A 271 9.90 -7.52 -23.19
C GLY A 271 8.56 -7.30 -23.88
N ARG A 272 8.06 -8.39 -24.46
CA ARG A 272 6.79 -8.40 -25.20
C ARG A 272 5.61 -8.14 -24.25
N PRO A 273 4.67 -7.23 -24.59
CA PRO A 273 3.43 -7.07 -23.85
C PRO A 273 2.46 -8.21 -24.12
N VAL A 274 1.80 -8.68 -23.07
CA VAL A 274 0.77 -9.73 -23.08
C VAL A 274 -0.49 -9.19 -22.40
N PRO A 275 -1.69 -9.45 -22.94
CA PRO A 275 -2.92 -8.97 -22.31
C PRO A 275 -3.17 -9.77 -21.03
N ILE A 276 -3.52 -9.08 -19.94
CA ILE A 276 -3.68 -9.69 -18.62
C ILE A 276 -5.07 -9.55 -18.02
N LEU A 277 -5.89 -8.59 -18.47
CA LEU A 277 -7.25 -8.39 -17.97
C LEU A 277 -8.19 -7.92 -19.10
N ASP A 278 -9.37 -8.54 -19.17
CA ASP A 278 -10.55 -8.00 -19.84
C ASP A 278 -11.48 -7.51 -18.73
N LEU A 279 -11.65 -6.18 -18.64
CA LEU A 279 -12.47 -5.55 -17.60
C LEU A 279 -13.96 -5.94 -17.67
N GLY A 280 -14.41 -6.60 -18.73
CA GLY A 280 -15.80 -7.05 -18.91
C GLY A 280 -16.20 -8.32 -18.15
N ASP A 281 -15.26 -9.24 -17.88
CA ASP A 281 -15.55 -10.61 -17.37
C ASP A 281 -15.09 -10.86 -15.92
N GLY A 282 -14.50 -9.87 -15.25
CA GLY A 282 -14.09 -9.98 -13.86
C GLY A 282 -15.30 -10.03 -12.92
N GLN A 283 -15.64 -11.21 -12.38
CA GLN A 283 -16.64 -11.28 -11.32
C GLN A 283 -16.14 -10.55 -10.06
N PRO A 284 -16.84 -9.50 -9.59
CA PRO A 284 -16.48 -8.85 -8.35
C PRO A 284 -16.73 -9.81 -7.17
N ILE A 285 -15.81 -9.81 -6.19
CA ILE A 285 -15.92 -10.57 -4.93
C ILE A 285 -17.26 -10.28 -4.21
N ILE A 286 -17.87 -9.12 -4.49
CA ILE A 286 -19.19 -8.74 -4.00
C ILE A 286 -20.06 -8.34 -5.20
N ALA A 287 -21.06 -9.16 -5.53
CA ALA A 287 -22.17 -8.78 -6.38
C ALA A 287 -23.25 -8.09 -5.54
N ARG A 288 -23.73 -6.91 -5.97
CA ARG A 288 -24.84 -6.18 -5.33
C ARG A 288 -26.07 -6.25 -6.23
N GLU A 289 -27.20 -6.65 -5.68
CA GLU A 289 -28.51 -6.53 -6.32
C GLU A 289 -29.37 -5.54 -5.51
N GLY A 290 -29.82 -4.44 -6.14
CA GLY A 290 -30.61 -3.37 -5.50
C GLY A 290 -30.43 -2.01 -6.18
N GLU A 291 -31.25 -1.01 -5.83
CA GLU A 291 -31.06 0.37 -6.31
C GLU A 291 -29.74 0.95 -5.77
N GLU A 292 -28.96 1.60 -6.64
CA GLU A 292 -27.75 2.33 -6.21
C GLU A 292 -28.15 3.51 -5.33
N THR A 293 -27.76 3.47 -4.06
CA THR A 293 -27.85 4.60 -3.15
C THR A 293 -26.47 5.24 -3.02
N ASP A 294 -26.39 6.57 -3.08
CA ASP A 294 -25.14 7.35 -2.90
C ASP A 294 -24.61 7.30 -1.44
N GLU A 295 -25.20 6.47 -0.57
CA GLU A 295 -24.71 6.25 0.78
C GLU A 295 -23.47 5.34 0.75
N CYS A 296 -22.31 5.96 0.62
CA CYS A 296 -21.03 5.26 0.74
C CYS A 296 -20.89 4.66 2.16
N SER A 297 -20.96 3.33 2.26
CA SER A 297 -20.79 2.59 3.51
C SER A 297 -19.33 2.53 4.00
N ILE A 298 -18.38 3.07 3.20
CA ILE A 298 -16.96 3.12 3.56
C ILE A 298 -16.74 4.36 4.43
N MET A 299 -16.59 4.12 5.71
CA MET A 299 -16.44 5.18 6.70
C MET A 299 -15.06 5.83 6.60
N THR A 300 -15.04 7.15 6.36
CA THR A 300 -13.80 7.96 6.28
C THR A 300 -13.29 8.43 7.65
N VAL A 301 -14.05 8.15 8.72
CA VAL A 301 -13.76 8.49 10.12
C VAL A 301 -14.05 7.25 10.98
N PRO A 302 -13.23 6.94 11.99
CA PRO A 302 -13.49 5.83 12.90
C PRO A 302 -14.91 5.80 13.49
N LEU A 303 -15.49 4.60 13.58
CA LEU A 303 -16.74 4.33 14.30
C LEU A 303 -16.55 4.59 15.80
N ARG A 304 -16.72 5.84 16.21
CA ARG A 304 -16.78 6.20 17.62
C ARG A 304 -18.21 6.11 18.18
N THR A 305 -19.23 6.18 17.33
CA THR A 305 -20.65 6.09 17.72
C THR A 305 -21.53 5.51 16.61
N ILE A 306 -22.34 4.51 16.92
CA ILE A 306 -23.41 4.00 16.03
C ILE A 306 -24.73 4.66 16.43
N LEU A 307 -25.42 5.28 15.47
CA LEU A 307 -26.79 5.74 15.66
C LEU A 307 -27.76 4.56 15.63
N LYS A 308 -28.57 4.39 16.67
CA LYS A 308 -29.66 3.40 16.69
C LYS A 308 -30.86 3.95 15.90
N PRO A 309 -31.69 3.08 15.30
CA PRO A 309 -32.97 3.50 14.74
C PRO A 309 -33.81 4.22 15.81
N GLY A 310 -34.18 5.47 15.55
CA GLY A 310 -34.88 6.34 16.52
C GLY A 310 -34.00 7.33 17.29
N ASN A 311 -32.68 7.30 17.12
CA ASN A 311 -31.84 8.42 17.53
C ASN A 311 -32.21 9.66 16.70
N PRO A 312 -32.20 10.88 17.29
CA PRO A 312 -32.34 12.09 16.51
C PRO A 312 -31.25 12.11 15.44
N SER A 313 -31.63 12.38 14.19
CA SER A 313 -30.67 12.64 13.12
C SER A 313 -29.65 13.64 13.65
N ILE A 314 -28.36 13.32 13.56
CA ILE A 314 -27.31 14.30 13.84
C ILE A 314 -27.65 15.48 12.96
N GLU A 315 -28.01 16.62 13.55
CA GLU A 315 -28.14 17.83 12.76
C GLU A 315 -26.79 18.02 12.07
N PRO A 316 -26.76 18.01 10.73
CA PRO A 316 -25.50 18.15 10.02
C PRO A 316 -24.84 19.42 10.56
N LEU A 317 -23.56 19.31 10.94
CA LEU A 317 -22.73 20.46 11.24
C LEU A 317 -22.96 21.44 10.09
N LYS A 318 -23.69 22.52 10.37
CA LYS A 318 -23.87 23.60 9.40
C LYS A 318 -22.46 24.12 9.15
N ASN A 319 -21.93 23.78 7.98
CA ASN A 319 -20.57 24.04 7.48
C ASN A 319 -19.52 22.92 7.74
N ALA A 320 -19.86 21.64 7.62
CA ALA A 320 -18.83 20.61 7.42
C ALA A 320 -18.43 20.56 5.93
N GLU A 321 -17.24 21.08 5.61
CA GLU A 321 -16.66 21.01 4.27
C GLU A 321 -16.38 19.55 3.88
N THR A 322 -16.97 19.11 2.77
CA THR A 322 -16.73 17.79 2.16
C THR A 322 -15.35 17.73 1.53
N GLY A 323 -14.33 17.40 2.32
CA GLY A 323 -12.96 17.17 1.87
C GLY A 323 -12.37 15.86 2.43
N PRO A 324 -11.36 15.27 1.76
CA PRO A 324 -10.58 14.16 2.31
C PRO A 324 -10.01 14.55 3.68
N PRO A 325 -9.77 13.58 4.60
CA PRO A 325 -9.31 13.86 5.95
C PRO A 325 -8.11 14.80 5.92
N GLU A 326 -8.26 15.98 6.53
CA GLU A 326 -7.25 17.02 6.45
C GLU A 326 -5.95 16.51 7.07
N HIS A 327 -4.85 16.64 6.33
CA HIS A 327 -3.54 16.31 6.85
C HIS A 327 -3.29 17.13 8.12
N VAL A 328 -3.04 16.47 9.25
CA VAL A 328 -2.62 17.12 10.50
C VAL A 328 -1.09 17.25 10.61
N VAL A 329 -0.36 16.81 9.57
CA VAL A 329 1.11 16.83 9.52
C VAL A 329 1.61 17.39 8.20
N TYR A 330 2.51 18.37 8.32
CA TYR A 330 3.15 19.10 7.24
C TYR A 330 4.66 18.80 7.21
N PHE A 331 5.17 18.47 6.02
CA PHE A 331 6.60 18.31 5.76
C PHE A 331 7.18 19.59 5.16
N ALA A 332 8.01 20.26 5.95
CA ALA A 332 8.74 21.45 5.56
C ALA A 332 10.18 21.09 5.15
N TYR A 333 10.61 21.55 3.98
CA TYR A 333 11.98 21.33 3.48
C TYR A 333 12.69 22.64 3.08
N GLY A 334 12.03 23.79 3.28
CA GLY A 334 12.52 25.12 2.95
C GLY A 334 12.48 26.06 4.16
N SER A 335 12.14 27.33 3.93
CA SER A 335 12.15 28.33 5.02
C SER A 335 11.19 28.00 6.17
N ASN A 336 10.12 27.24 5.92
CA ASN A 336 9.19 26.79 6.94
C ASN A 336 9.76 25.72 7.88
N MET A 337 10.99 25.24 7.64
CA MET A 337 11.72 24.47 8.64
C MET A 337 12.03 25.30 9.89
N SER A 338 12.08 26.63 9.80
CA SER A 338 12.24 27.49 10.98
C SER A 338 10.92 27.59 11.73
N THR A 339 10.89 27.13 12.99
CA THR A 339 9.66 27.15 13.79
C THR A 339 9.11 28.56 13.96
N ALA A 340 9.98 29.55 14.21
CA ALA A 340 9.60 30.95 14.37
C ALA A 340 8.83 31.47 13.14
N ARG A 341 9.36 31.18 11.94
CA ARG A 341 8.73 31.57 10.69
C ARG A 341 7.41 30.83 10.43
N LEU A 342 7.34 29.55 10.77
CA LEU A 342 6.13 28.78 10.57
C LEU A 342 5.02 29.24 11.51
N ARG A 343 5.35 29.60 12.77
CA ARG A 343 4.39 30.10 13.76
C ARG A 343 3.75 31.44 13.40
N ASP A 344 4.44 32.30 12.65
CA ASP A 344 3.83 33.52 12.10
C ASP A 344 2.61 33.21 11.20
N ARG A 345 2.52 32.00 10.66
CA ARG A 345 1.45 31.53 9.74
C ARG A 345 0.51 30.53 10.40
N MET A 346 1.09 29.62 11.19
CA MET A 346 0.43 28.54 11.94
C MET A 346 0.86 28.58 13.42
N PRO A 347 0.25 29.46 14.24
CA PRO A 347 0.66 29.67 15.63
C PRO A 347 0.73 28.40 16.47
N ASN A 348 -0.13 27.41 16.20
CA ASN A 348 -0.21 26.18 16.97
C ASN A 348 0.70 25.05 16.46
N CYS A 349 1.57 25.31 15.49
CA CYS A 349 2.43 24.28 14.94
C CYS A 349 3.45 23.75 15.97
N LYS A 350 3.64 22.43 15.99
CA LYS A 350 4.61 21.75 16.87
C LYS A 350 5.54 20.88 16.04
N PRO A 351 6.88 21.01 16.20
CA PRO A 351 7.81 20.12 15.52
C PRO A 351 7.67 18.70 16.06
N ILE A 352 7.62 17.73 15.16
CA ILE A 352 7.55 16.29 15.45
C ILE A 352 8.94 15.67 15.38
N GLY A 353 9.72 16.01 14.34
CA GLY A 353 11.04 15.44 14.09
C GLY A 353 11.49 15.59 12.64
N ILE A 354 12.67 15.06 12.32
CA ILE A 354 13.20 15.05 10.94
C ILE A 354 12.61 13.90 10.13
N ALA A 355 12.48 14.10 8.82
CA ALA A 355 12.09 13.04 7.89
C ALA A 355 12.75 13.23 6.54
N THR A 356 12.83 12.13 5.79
CA THR A 356 13.47 12.03 4.48
C THR A 356 12.41 11.76 3.42
N LEU A 357 12.39 12.59 2.38
CA LEU A 357 11.56 12.40 1.19
C LEU A 357 12.43 11.80 0.07
N PRO A 358 12.29 10.50 -0.24
CA PRO A 358 13.06 9.83 -1.30
C PRO A 358 12.59 10.24 -2.70
N GLY A 359 13.46 10.12 -3.71
CA GLY A 359 13.12 10.37 -5.12
C GLY A 359 13.05 11.86 -5.50
N HIS A 360 13.52 12.74 -4.62
CA HIS A 360 13.42 14.18 -4.77
C HIS A 360 14.77 14.84 -4.48
N ALA A 361 15.04 15.97 -5.15
CA ALA A 361 16.22 16.79 -4.93
C ALA A 361 15.83 18.20 -4.47
N LEU A 362 16.51 18.72 -3.45
CA LEU A 362 16.31 20.10 -2.98
C LEU A 362 16.92 21.07 -4.01
N ARG A 363 16.10 22.01 -4.51
CA ARG A 363 16.51 23.03 -5.49
C ARG A 363 16.00 24.41 -5.07
N PHE A 364 16.71 25.48 -5.42
CA PHE A 364 16.34 26.87 -5.10
C PHE A 364 15.83 27.62 -6.34
N HIS A 365 15.02 26.95 -7.15
CA HIS A 365 14.61 27.43 -8.47
C HIS A 365 13.12 27.83 -8.55
N LYS A 366 12.39 27.82 -7.42
CA LYS A 366 10.98 28.21 -7.44
C LYS A 366 10.87 29.74 -7.48
N ARG A 367 10.37 30.29 -8.59
CA ARG A 367 10.16 31.72 -8.77
C ARG A 367 9.12 32.26 -7.80
N SER A 368 9.53 33.25 -7.01
CA SER A 368 8.64 34.00 -6.12
C SER A 368 8.23 35.34 -6.74
N VAL A 369 7.22 35.99 -6.14
CA VAL A 369 6.78 37.34 -6.50
C VAL A 369 7.91 38.37 -6.31
N ASP A 370 8.88 38.08 -5.45
CA ASP A 370 10.07 38.90 -5.23
C ASP A 370 11.22 38.67 -6.23
N GLU A 371 10.95 37.89 -7.29
CA GLU A 371 11.87 37.50 -8.36
C GLU A 371 13.08 36.66 -7.90
N SER A 372 13.12 36.22 -6.63
CA SER A 372 14.14 35.28 -6.15
C SER A 372 13.70 33.82 -6.24
N GLY A 373 14.71 32.94 -6.18
CA GLY A 373 14.53 31.50 -6.07
C GLY A 373 14.16 31.06 -4.65
N LYS A 374 13.17 30.17 -4.52
CA LYS A 374 12.75 29.52 -3.27
C LYS A 374 12.92 28.00 -3.38
N CYS A 375 12.90 27.31 -2.24
CA CYS A 375 13.11 25.86 -2.18
C CYS A 375 12.02 25.09 -2.93
N ASN A 376 12.39 24.05 -3.66
CA ASN A 376 11.51 23.05 -4.22
C ASN A 376 12.08 21.67 -3.92
N ALA A 377 11.22 20.74 -3.51
CA ALA A 377 11.54 19.33 -3.52
C ALA A 377 11.23 18.81 -4.93
N PHE A 378 12.17 18.97 -5.86
CA PHE A 378 11.96 18.64 -7.26
C PHE A 378 11.99 17.11 -7.43
N ALA A 379 10.92 16.54 -7.98
CA ALA A 379 10.85 15.10 -8.26
C ALA A 379 11.86 14.73 -9.35
N THR A 380 12.87 13.93 -9.00
CA THR A 380 13.92 13.48 -9.92
C THR A 380 13.78 12.02 -10.32
N GLY A 381 13.11 11.20 -9.50
CA GLY A 381 13.05 9.75 -9.71
C GLY A 381 14.35 8.99 -9.39
N ASP A 382 15.46 9.70 -9.21
CA ASP A 382 16.77 9.16 -8.81
C ASP A 382 16.89 8.82 -7.30
N GLU A 383 18.04 8.25 -6.88
CA GLU A 383 18.38 7.97 -5.47
C GLU A 383 18.53 9.22 -4.55
N ASN A 384 18.28 10.42 -5.09
CA ASN A 384 18.32 11.66 -4.31
C ASN A 384 17.22 11.69 -3.24
N SER A 385 17.51 12.36 -2.13
CA SER A 385 16.53 12.56 -1.06
C SER A 385 16.56 13.97 -0.49
N VAL A 386 15.39 14.45 -0.07
CA VAL A 386 15.23 15.72 0.63
C VAL A 386 14.99 15.46 2.10
N ILE A 387 15.89 15.93 2.96
CA ILE A 387 15.69 15.90 4.41
C ILE A 387 15.01 17.20 4.83
N GLY A 388 13.93 17.07 5.60
CA GLY A 388 13.14 18.19 6.12
C GLY A 388 12.60 17.90 7.52
N VAL A 389 11.67 18.75 7.96
CA VAL A 389 11.09 18.74 9.31
C VAL A 389 9.58 18.50 9.22
N LEU A 390 9.09 17.59 10.06
CA LEU A 390 7.67 17.35 10.25
C LEU A 390 7.11 18.26 11.33
N PHE A 391 5.99 18.93 11.03
CA PHE A 391 5.21 19.70 11.98
C PHE A 391 3.80 19.16 12.07
N SER A 392 3.27 19.01 13.29
CA SER A 392 1.82 18.92 13.46
C SER A 392 1.22 20.31 13.43
N PHE A 393 0.01 20.43 12.89
CA PHE A 393 -0.72 21.69 12.84
C PHE A 393 -2.23 21.46 13.02
N ASP A 394 -2.93 22.52 13.42
CA ASP A 394 -4.39 22.52 13.50
C ASP A 394 -4.97 22.68 12.08
N PRO A 395 -5.84 21.78 11.60
CA PRO A 395 -6.40 21.86 10.25
C PRO A 395 -7.05 23.22 9.92
N THR A 396 -7.61 23.91 10.92
CA THR A 396 -8.18 25.26 10.74
C THR A 396 -7.15 26.32 10.34
N GLU A 397 -5.87 26.06 10.56
CA GLU A 397 -4.75 26.92 10.16
C GLU A 397 -4.27 26.65 8.72
N ARG A 398 -4.73 25.57 8.09
CA ARG A 398 -4.34 25.17 6.73
C ARG A 398 -4.58 26.27 5.70
N ALA A 399 -5.75 26.90 5.73
CA ALA A 399 -6.09 27.96 4.78
C ALA A 399 -5.12 29.16 4.85
N LYS A 400 -4.56 29.45 6.04
CA LYS A 400 -3.53 30.48 6.21
C LYS A 400 -2.21 30.06 5.58
N LEU A 401 -1.84 28.79 5.71
CA LEU A 401 -0.66 28.23 5.07
C LEU A 401 -0.80 28.20 3.54
N ASP A 402 -1.93 27.72 3.02
CA ASP A 402 -2.22 27.68 1.58
C ASP A 402 -2.12 29.07 0.94
N LYS A 403 -2.66 30.08 1.62
CA LYS A 403 -2.55 31.49 1.20
C LYS A 403 -1.10 31.99 1.26
N ALA A 404 -0.33 31.57 2.26
CA ALA A 404 1.07 31.99 2.42
C ALA A 404 2.03 31.33 1.42
N GLU A 405 1.75 30.09 1.02
CA GLU A 405 2.49 29.38 -0.03
C GLU A 405 2.06 29.80 -1.45
N GLY A 406 0.86 30.38 -1.57
CA GLY A 406 0.31 30.82 -2.85
C GLY A 406 -0.14 29.62 -3.69
N VAL A 407 -0.93 28.74 -3.07
CA VAL A 407 -1.54 27.58 -3.75
C VAL A 407 -2.31 28.06 -4.99
N GLY A 408 -1.98 27.49 -6.15
CA GLY A 408 -2.55 27.90 -7.46
C GLY A 408 -1.86 29.10 -8.12
N SER A 409 -0.80 29.66 -7.52
CA SER A 409 0.01 30.75 -8.08
C SER A 409 1.52 30.57 -7.82
N GLY A 410 1.95 29.34 -7.59
CA GLY A 410 3.36 28.95 -7.63
C GLY A 410 3.72 27.64 -6.96
N TYR A 411 3.00 27.24 -5.90
CA TYR A 411 3.06 25.89 -5.35
C TYR A 411 1.70 25.21 -5.50
N GLU A 412 1.71 23.88 -5.53
CA GLU A 412 0.53 23.03 -5.34
C GLU A 412 0.71 22.19 -4.08
N HIS A 413 -0.39 21.89 -3.39
CA HIS A 413 -0.36 20.96 -2.28
C HIS A 413 -0.16 19.54 -2.84
N ALA A 414 0.69 18.76 -2.19
CA ALA A 414 0.95 17.38 -2.56
C ALA A 414 0.96 16.51 -1.30
N THR A 415 0.42 15.29 -1.42
CA THR A 415 0.58 14.26 -0.40
C THR A 415 1.79 13.41 -0.75
N VAL A 416 2.86 13.51 0.05
CA VAL A 416 4.10 12.77 -0.15
C VAL A 416 4.30 11.72 0.93
N THR A 417 5.04 10.66 0.63
CA THR A 417 5.45 9.65 1.62
C THR A 417 6.87 9.94 2.08
N VAL A 418 7.04 10.25 3.36
CA VAL A 418 8.35 10.50 3.97
C VAL A 418 8.75 9.35 4.91
N ILE A 419 10.04 9.22 5.17
CA ILE A 419 10.64 8.20 6.03
C ILE A 419 11.30 8.91 7.22
N ASN A 420 10.90 8.59 8.46
CA ASN A 420 11.56 9.16 9.64
C ASN A 420 12.92 8.49 9.93
N ASP A 421 13.61 8.97 10.95
CA ASP A 421 14.87 8.41 11.45
C ASP A 421 14.80 6.93 11.88
N LYS A 422 13.61 6.43 12.22
CA LYS A 422 13.33 5.02 12.54
C LYS A 422 12.95 4.17 11.31
N GLY A 423 13.01 4.70 10.09
CA GLY A 423 12.65 3.97 8.87
C GLY A 423 11.15 3.84 8.60
N ARG A 424 10.28 4.47 9.41
CA ARG A 424 8.82 4.40 9.27
C ARG A 424 8.33 5.37 8.19
N ARG A 425 7.44 4.88 7.30
CA ARG A 425 6.83 5.64 6.20
C ARG A 425 5.55 6.33 6.65
N ARG A 426 5.38 7.61 6.33
CA ARG A 426 4.17 8.39 6.64
C ARG A 426 3.75 9.26 5.45
N LYS A 427 2.45 9.25 5.10
CA LYS A 427 1.86 10.20 4.14
C LYS A 427 1.59 11.53 4.83
N VAL A 428 2.11 12.62 4.26
CA VAL A 428 2.07 13.96 4.86
C VAL A 428 1.81 15.02 3.79
N LEU A 429 1.26 16.16 4.20
CA LEU A 429 1.12 17.33 3.34
C LEU A 429 2.48 17.94 3.07
N THR A 430 2.75 18.32 1.83
CA THR A 430 3.83 19.23 1.47
C THR A 430 3.38 20.14 0.33
N TYR A 431 4.23 21.06 -0.10
CA TYR A 431 3.99 21.93 -1.24
C TYR A 431 5.08 21.71 -2.27
N LEU A 432 4.72 21.52 -3.54
CA LEU A 432 5.68 21.34 -4.65
C LEU A 432 5.52 22.45 -5.68
N ALA A 433 6.63 22.93 -6.25
CA ALA A 433 6.59 24.02 -7.21
C ALA A 433 5.94 23.53 -8.51
N THR A 434 5.04 24.34 -9.08
CA THR A 434 4.44 24.01 -10.38
C THR A 434 5.42 24.31 -11.51
N PRO A 435 5.40 23.54 -12.63
CA PRO A 435 6.37 23.69 -13.72
C PRO A 435 6.50 25.13 -14.26
N ASN A 436 5.40 25.88 -14.31
CA ASN A 436 5.37 27.27 -14.79
C ASN A 436 6.12 28.28 -13.89
N TYR A 437 6.47 27.88 -12.68
CA TYR A 437 7.16 28.70 -11.68
C TYR A 437 8.56 28.15 -11.34
N ILE A 438 9.10 27.26 -12.15
CA ILE A 438 10.47 26.76 -12.03
C ILE A 438 11.38 27.52 -12.99
N ASP A 439 12.50 28.02 -12.48
CA ASP A 439 13.55 28.69 -13.25
C ASP A 439 14.90 28.46 -12.58
N ASP A 440 15.73 27.60 -13.19
CA ASP A 440 17.04 27.19 -12.68
C ASP A 440 18.09 28.31 -12.67
N SER A 441 17.82 29.45 -13.33
CA SER A 441 18.72 30.61 -13.30
C SER A 441 18.58 31.46 -12.03
N LEU A 442 17.51 31.23 -11.26
CA LEU A 442 17.22 32.02 -10.06
C LEU A 442 18.14 31.67 -8.91
N LYS A 443 18.42 32.68 -8.08
CA LYS A 443 19.16 32.54 -6.82
C LYS A 443 18.27 32.97 -5.66
N PRO A 444 18.38 32.31 -4.49
CA PRO A 444 17.70 32.77 -3.29
C PRO A 444 18.32 34.05 -2.76
N TYR A 445 17.52 34.90 -2.12
CA TYR A 445 18.07 35.98 -1.30
C TYR A 445 18.80 35.42 -0.07
N SER A 446 19.82 36.13 0.38
CA SER A 446 20.63 35.75 1.55
C SER A 446 19.76 35.54 2.80
N TRP A 447 18.85 36.47 3.10
CA TRP A 447 17.91 36.30 4.22
C TRP A 447 17.02 35.06 4.10
N TYR A 448 16.65 34.63 2.89
CA TYR A 448 15.81 33.45 2.70
C TYR A 448 16.62 32.18 3.00
N LYS A 449 17.83 32.10 2.45
CA LYS A 449 18.77 31.00 2.74
C LYS A 449 19.05 30.91 4.25
N ASP A 450 19.18 32.04 4.94
CA ASP A 450 19.39 32.07 6.40
C ASP A 450 18.25 31.39 7.17
N PHE A 451 16.99 31.50 6.74
CA PHE A 451 15.87 30.75 7.34
C PHE A 451 15.98 29.24 7.13
N VAL A 452 16.38 28.82 5.93
CA VAL A 452 16.54 27.39 5.61
C VAL A 452 17.68 26.80 6.46
N LEU A 453 18.79 27.52 6.58
CA LEU A 453 19.92 27.14 7.43
C LEU A 453 19.54 27.11 8.91
N ALA A 454 18.82 28.12 9.39
CA ALA A 454 18.38 28.20 10.79
C ALA A 454 17.44 27.05 11.14
N GLY A 455 16.41 26.80 10.33
CA GLY A 455 15.48 25.68 10.54
C GLY A 455 16.17 24.32 10.45
N GLY A 456 17.09 24.15 9.50
CA GLY A 456 17.90 22.93 9.39
C GLY A 456 18.72 22.64 10.66
N ARG A 457 19.35 23.68 11.22
CA ARG A 457 20.13 23.57 12.46
C ARG A 457 19.26 23.42 13.70
N GLU A 458 18.15 24.14 13.77
CA GLU A 458 17.18 24.12 14.88
C GLU A 458 16.68 22.69 15.16
N HIS A 459 16.38 21.94 14.10
CA HIS A 459 15.82 20.59 14.20
C HIS A 459 16.83 19.46 13.99
N GLY A 460 18.12 19.78 13.92
CA GLY A 460 19.18 18.77 13.87
C GLY A 460 19.29 17.98 12.57
N LEU A 461 19.04 18.63 11.41
CA LEU A 461 19.34 18.00 10.11
C LEU A 461 20.84 17.62 10.04
N PRO A 462 21.20 16.52 9.34
CA PRO A 462 22.59 16.09 9.24
C PRO A 462 23.52 17.22 8.77
N PRO A 463 24.62 17.53 9.49
CA PRO A 463 25.52 18.63 9.12
C PRO A 463 26.07 18.52 7.70
N ALA A 464 26.33 17.29 7.23
CA ALA A 464 26.76 17.03 5.86
C ALA A 464 25.69 17.45 4.84
N TYR A 465 24.41 17.13 5.08
CA TYR A 465 23.30 17.53 4.23
C TYR A 465 23.14 19.05 4.19
N ILE A 466 23.25 19.72 5.34
CA ILE A 466 23.20 21.19 5.41
C ILE A 466 24.35 21.81 4.60
N ALA A 467 25.57 21.30 4.74
CA ALA A 467 26.74 21.81 4.03
C ALA A 467 26.59 21.66 2.50
N GLU A 468 26.17 20.48 2.06
CA GLU A 468 26.12 20.09 0.65
C GLU A 468 24.94 20.72 -0.10
N TYR A 469 23.73 20.73 0.47
CA TYR A 469 22.51 21.09 -0.26
C TYR A 469 21.94 22.46 0.08
N ILE A 470 22.35 23.07 1.20
CA ILE A 470 21.81 24.36 1.66
C ILE A 470 22.92 25.41 1.70
N GLN A 471 24.04 25.14 2.37
CA GLN A 471 25.11 26.12 2.57
C GLN A 471 25.91 26.41 1.29
N SER A 472 26.08 25.41 0.42
CA SER A 472 26.78 25.54 -0.86
C SER A 472 26.08 26.46 -1.88
N VAL A 473 24.77 26.66 -1.74
CA VAL A 473 23.95 27.40 -2.71
C VAL A 473 24.32 28.89 -2.69
N GLU A 474 24.65 29.45 -3.84
CA GLU A 474 24.95 30.87 -3.98
C GLU A 474 23.70 31.72 -3.72
N ALA A 475 23.79 32.72 -2.84
CA ALA A 475 22.69 33.61 -2.51
C ALA A 475 23.03 35.06 -2.86
N ILE A 476 22.00 35.83 -3.22
CA ILE A 476 22.14 37.24 -3.59
C ILE A 476 21.58 38.16 -2.51
N GLU A 477 22.11 39.38 -2.44
CA GLU A 477 21.56 40.39 -1.54
C GLU A 477 20.23 40.92 -2.05
N ASP A 478 19.32 41.20 -1.13
CA ASP A 478 18.04 41.79 -1.45
C ASP A 478 18.20 43.30 -1.69
N PHE A 479 17.79 43.76 -2.88
CA PHE A 479 17.78 45.19 -3.23
C PHE A 479 16.74 45.97 -2.41
N ASN A 480 15.69 45.30 -1.91
CA ASN A 480 14.72 45.90 -1.01
C ASN A 480 15.19 45.79 0.45
N LYS A 481 15.93 46.81 0.91
CA LYS A 481 16.48 46.86 2.27
C LYS A 481 15.44 46.85 3.38
N THR A 482 14.22 47.34 3.11
CA THR A 482 13.12 47.30 4.08
C THR A 482 12.62 45.87 4.29
N ARG A 483 12.48 45.09 3.21
CA ARG A 483 12.11 43.67 3.28
C ARG A 483 13.18 42.85 3.99
N ASP A 484 14.45 43.02 3.60
CA ASP A 484 15.58 42.33 4.22
C ASP A 484 15.59 42.52 5.75
N LYS A 485 15.52 43.78 6.21
CA LYS A 485 15.51 44.10 7.65
C LYS A 485 14.33 43.43 8.37
N LYS A 486 13.14 43.43 7.78
CA LYS A 486 11.95 42.78 8.35
C LYS A 486 12.14 41.26 8.48
N GLN A 487 12.63 40.61 7.41
CA GLN A 487 12.83 39.16 7.38
C GLN A 487 13.91 38.72 8.39
N ARG A 488 15.01 39.47 8.48
CA ARG A 488 16.08 39.20 9.46
C ARG A 488 15.62 39.41 10.90
N ALA A 489 14.72 40.35 11.17
CA ALA A 489 14.14 40.54 12.50
C ALA A 489 13.30 39.34 12.94
N THR A 490 12.53 38.73 12.03
CA THR A 490 11.78 37.48 12.31
C THR A 490 12.73 36.31 12.58
N LEU A 491 13.85 36.22 11.86
CA LEU A 491 14.86 35.17 12.09
C LEU A 491 15.50 35.25 13.49
N LEU A 492 15.66 36.47 14.02
CA LEU A 492 16.20 36.73 15.35
C LEU A 492 15.14 36.63 16.48
N GLY A 493 13.89 36.27 16.15
CA GLY A 493 12.77 36.14 17.10
C GLY A 493 12.23 37.47 17.63
N GLY A 494 12.28 38.55 16.85
CA GLY A 494 12.12 39.93 17.36
C GLY A 494 10.73 40.32 17.88
N PRO A 495 10.52 41.61 18.25
CA PRO A 495 11.43 42.58 18.85
C PRO A 495 11.31 42.58 20.39
N GLY A 496 12.30 43.13 21.09
CA GLY A 496 12.18 43.36 22.54
C GLY A 496 11.08 44.36 22.88
N LEU A 497 10.09 43.92 23.66
CA LEU A 497 9.57 44.51 24.91
C LEU A 497 8.36 43.72 25.41
#